data_AF-A0A950R136-F1
#
_entry.id   AF-A0A950R136-F1
#
_cell.length_a   1.000
_cell.length_b   1.000
_cell.length_c   1.000
_cell.angle_alpha   90.00
_cell.angle_beta   90.00
_cell.angle_gamma   90.00
#
_symmetry.space_group_name_H-M   'P 1'
#
loop_
_entity.id
_entity.type
_entity.pdbx_description
1 polymer ?
#
loop_
_entity_poly.entity_id
_entity_poly.type
_entity_poly.pdbx_seq_one_letter_code
_entity_poly.pdbx_strand_id
1 'polypeptide(L)'
;MAAPIFTISNARQKFFDLFQAVTSRHGRKVIITSRGAAGHAVLVGESYLNELESAAKRLRDIEAGRGVPVGSFRLVGSGRVSSGVEDPVAQIRLEAAAAAERKLASFAKDP
;
A
#
# COMPACT_ATOMS: atom_id res chain seq x y z
N MET A 1 4.29 -5.62 8.13
CA MET A 1 3.88 -5.54 9.56
C MET A 1 2.37 -5.46 9.64
N ALA A 2 1.74 -6.23 10.50
CA ALA A 2 0.29 -6.18 10.69
C ALA A 2 -0.14 -4.83 11.28
N ALA A 3 -1.32 -4.34 10.90
CA ALA A 3 -1.86 -3.10 11.47
C ALA A 3 -2.26 -3.34 12.93
N PRO A 4 -1.92 -2.43 13.86
CA PRO A 4 -2.29 -2.58 15.26
C PRO A 4 -3.82 -2.46 15.41
N ILE A 5 -4.37 -3.27 16.32
CA ILE A 5 -5.81 -3.39 16.58
C ILE A 5 -6.12 -2.90 17.99
N PHE A 6 -7.10 -2.01 18.12
CA PHE A 6 -7.55 -1.44 19.39
C PHE A 6 -9.05 -1.62 19.55
N THR A 7 -9.50 -1.84 20.79
CA THR A 7 -10.92 -1.68 21.11
C THR A 7 -11.30 -0.19 21.09
N ILE A 8 -12.57 0.13 20.85
CA ILE A 8 -13.06 1.51 20.83
C ILE A 8 -12.76 2.26 22.14
N SER A 9 -12.84 1.58 23.28
CA SER A 9 -12.49 2.14 24.59
C SER A 9 -11.02 2.55 24.66
N ASN A 10 -10.11 1.69 24.20
CA ASN A 10 -8.67 1.98 24.19
C ASN A 10 -8.31 3.05 23.15
N ALA A 11 -8.97 3.03 21.99
CA ALA A 11 -8.77 4.02 20.94
C ALA A 11 -9.15 5.43 21.41
N ARG A 12 -10.25 5.56 22.18
CA ARG A 12 -10.65 6.85 22.78
C ARG A 12 -9.62 7.38 23.78
N GLN A 13 -9.09 6.51 24.64
CA GLN A 13 -8.09 6.92 25.65
C GLN A 13 -6.78 7.38 25.02
N LYS A 14 -6.41 6.81 23.86
CA LYS A 14 -5.14 7.06 23.17
C LYS A 14 -5.31 7.86 21.88
N PHE A 15 -6.39 8.63 21.76
CA PHE A 15 -6.78 9.22 20.48
C PHE A 15 -5.67 10.07 19.84
N PHE A 16 -5.04 10.95 20.61
CA PHE A 16 -3.97 11.82 20.09
C PHE A 16 -2.75 11.05 19.61
N ASP A 17 -2.31 10.02 20.35
CA ASP A 17 -1.18 9.17 19.95
C ASP A 17 -1.50 8.42 18.65
N LEU A 18 -2.73 7.91 18.52
CA LEU A 18 -3.19 7.22 17.32
C LEU A 18 -3.31 8.17 16.13
N PHE A 19 -3.82 9.38 16.35
CA PHE A 19 -3.89 10.44 15.35
C PHE A 19 -2.49 10.82 14.85
N GLN A 20 -1.55 11.07 15.76
CA GLN A 20 -0.15 11.34 15.41
C GLN A 20 0.47 10.16 14.67
N ALA A 21 0.18 8.92 15.07
CA ALA A 21 0.70 7.72 14.41
C ALA A 21 0.26 7.62 12.93
N VAL A 22 -1.01 7.92 12.61
CA VAL A 22 -1.51 7.81 11.23
C VAL A 22 -1.18 9.02 10.36
N THR A 23 -0.89 10.17 10.97
CA THR A 23 -0.53 11.42 10.24
C THR A 23 0.98 11.59 10.06
N SER A 24 1.81 11.11 10.99
CA SER A 24 3.27 11.24 10.93
C SER A 24 3.94 10.35 9.89
N ARG A 25 3.30 9.23 9.51
CA ARG A 25 3.85 8.29 8.54
C ARG A 25 2.80 7.92 7.51
N HIS A 26 3.09 8.26 6.26
CA HIS A 26 2.27 7.88 5.11
C HIS A 26 2.03 6.37 5.05
N GLY A 27 0.80 5.98 4.69
CA GLY A 27 0.38 4.57 4.59
C GLY A 27 0.15 3.84 5.91
N ARG A 28 0.33 4.51 7.07
CA ARG A 28 0.06 3.88 8.38
C ARG A 28 -1.43 3.84 8.66
N LYS A 29 -1.91 2.68 9.12
CA LYS A 29 -3.31 2.43 9.46
C LYS A 29 -3.45 1.78 10.82
N VAL A 30 -4.56 2.06 11.50
CA VAL A 30 -4.93 1.47 12.79
C VAL A 30 -6.34 0.91 12.67
N ILE A 31 -6.57 -0.29 13.19
CA ILE A 31 -7.89 -0.93 13.18
C ILE A 31 -8.55 -0.71 14.55
N ILE A 32 -9.78 -0.23 14.56
CA ILE A 32 -10.59 0.00 15.75
C ILE A 32 -11.76 -0.99 15.71
N THR A 33 -11.91 -1.78 16.77
CA THR A 33 -12.94 -2.80 16.89
C THR A 33 -13.88 -2.48 18.04
N SER A 34 -15.13 -2.91 17.93
CA SER A 34 -16.09 -2.87 19.04
C SER A 34 -16.43 -4.29 19.47
N ARG A 35 -16.59 -4.50 20.79
CA ARG A 35 -17.00 -5.83 21.30
C ARG A 35 -18.42 -6.13 20.83
N GLY A 36 -18.62 -7.34 20.32
CA GLY A 36 -19.95 -7.79 19.85
C GLY A 36 -20.36 -7.28 18.47
N ALA A 37 -19.51 -6.51 17.78
CA ALA A 37 -19.75 -6.10 16.40
C ALA A 37 -18.79 -6.84 15.46
N ALA A 38 -19.32 -7.38 14.36
CA ALA A 38 -18.50 -7.91 13.27
C ALA A 38 -17.76 -6.80 12.51
N GLY A 39 -18.21 -5.55 12.67
CA GLY A 39 -17.64 -4.37 12.03
C GLY A 39 -16.36 -3.87 12.69
N HIS A 40 -15.46 -3.32 11.88
CA HIS A 40 -14.25 -2.63 12.30
C HIS A 40 -14.19 -1.27 11.61
N ALA A 41 -13.72 -0.25 12.32
CA ALA A 41 -13.34 1.03 11.73
C ALA A 41 -11.83 1.04 11.47
N VAL A 42 -11.39 1.76 10.45
CA VAL A 42 -9.96 1.93 10.16
C VAL A 42 -9.65 3.42 10.24
N LEU A 43 -8.69 3.77 11.11
CA LEU A 43 -8.14 5.10 11.20
C LEU A 43 -6.91 5.20 10.28
N VAL A 44 -6.92 6.20 9.40
CA VAL A 44 -5.86 6.54 8.44
C VAL A 44 -5.71 8.05 8.38
N GLY A 45 -4.53 8.52 7.93
CA GLY A 45 -4.35 9.93 7.59
C GLY A 45 -5.16 10.34 6.36
N GLU A 46 -5.63 11.59 6.33
CA GLU A 46 -6.47 12.13 5.25
C GLU A 46 -5.79 12.08 3.87
N SER A 47 -4.52 12.47 3.78
CA SER A 47 -3.77 12.42 2.52
C SER A 47 -3.71 11.00 1.94
N TYR A 48 -3.49 10.00 2.80
CA TYR A 48 -3.47 8.61 2.40
C TYR A 48 -4.86 8.11 1.99
N LEU A 49 -5.92 8.54 2.67
CA LEU A 49 -7.30 8.23 2.26
C LEU A 49 -7.60 8.77 0.86
N ASN A 50 -7.28 10.03 0.60
CA ASN A 50 -7.51 10.68 -0.70
C ASN A 50 -6.76 9.97 -1.84
N GLU A 51 -5.53 9.51 -1.58
CA GLU A 51 -4.77 8.71 -2.54
C GLU A 51 -5.43 7.36 -2.83
N LEU A 52 -5.92 6.66 -1.80
CA LEU A 52 -6.64 5.39 -1.96
C LEU A 52 -7.94 5.59 -2.74
N GLU A 53 -8.69 6.65 -2.47
CA GLU A 53 -9.92 6.97 -3.21
C GLU A 53 -9.64 7.30 -4.68
N SER A 54 -8.58 8.08 -4.94
CA SER A 54 -8.12 8.38 -6.29
C SER A 54 -7.66 7.13 -7.04
N ALA A 55 -6.92 6.24 -6.39
CA ALA A 55 -6.51 4.96 -6.95
C ALA A 55 -7.73 4.05 -7.23
N ALA A 56 -8.66 3.95 -6.29
CA ALA A 56 -9.88 3.15 -6.43
C ALA A 56 -10.80 3.69 -7.54
N LYS A 57 -10.88 5.01 -7.72
CA LYS A 57 -11.59 5.62 -8.84
C LYS A 57 -10.94 5.25 -10.18
N ARG A 58 -9.63 5.42 -10.30
CA ARG A 58 -8.88 5.04 -11.51
C ARG A 58 -9.06 3.56 -11.86
N LEU A 59 -9.03 2.69 -10.85
CA LEU A 59 -9.32 1.26 -11.03
C LEU A 59 -10.70 1.02 -11.63
N ARG A 60 -11.75 1.62 -11.04
CA ARG A 60 -13.12 1.49 -11.55
C ARG A 60 -13.27 2.05 -12.97
N ASP A 61 -12.59 3.14 -13.29
CA ASP A 61 -12.64 3.74 -14.62
C ASP A 61 -11.97 2.84 -15.67
N ILE A 62 -10.83 2.20 -15.32
CA ILE A 62 -10.16 1.20 -16.16
C ILE A 62 -11.07 -0.04 -16.35
N GLU A 63 -11.64 -0.57 -15.26
CA GLU A 63 -12.55 -1.74 -15.31
C GLU A 63 -13.79 -1.47 -16.16
N ALA A 64 -14.29 -0.23 -16.15
CA ALA A 64 -15.42 0.20 -16.97
C ALA A 64 -15.04 0.56 -18.42
N GLY A 65 -13.78 0.39 -18.83
CA GLY A 65 -13.29 0.75 -20.17
C GLY A 65 -13.26 2.26 -20.47
N ARG A 66 -13.38 3.09 -19.43
CA ARG A 66 -13.39 4.57 -19.52
C ARG A 66 -12.04 5.21 -19.20
N GLY A 67 -11.05 4.41 -18.82
CA GLY A 67 -9.70 4.87 -18.49
C GLY A 67 -8.61 4.01 -19.15
N VAL A 68 -7.53 4.65 -19.58
CA VAL A 68 -6.33 3.96 -20.07
C VAL A 68 -5.43 3.64 -18.86
N PRO A 69 -4.90 2.42 -18.71
CA PRO A 69 -3.90 2.14 -17.71
C PRO A 69 -2.64 2.96 -18.03
N VAL A 70 -2.44 4.07 -17.32
CA VAL A 70 -1.15 4.78 -17.34
C VAL A 70 -0.11 3.83 -16.77
N GLY A 71 1.00 3.58 -17.50
CA GLY A 71 2.00 2.55 -17.16
C GLY A 71 2.67 2.65 -15.77
N SER A 72 2.42 3.74 -15.04
CA SER A 72 2.80 3.91 -13.63
C SER A 72 1.85 3.21 -12.64
N PHE A 73 0.66 2.78 -13.08
CA PHE A 73 -0.29 2.04 -12.27
C PHE A 73 -0.04 0.53 -12.41
N ARG A 74 0.89 0.00 -11.59
CA ARG A 74 1.17 -1.43 -11.50
C ARG A 74 0.34 -2.04 -10.38
N LEU A 75 -0.75 -2.73 -10.74
CA LEU A 75 -1.54 -3.54 -9.82
C LEU A 75 -0.76 -4.84 -9.52
N VAL A 76 0.05 -4.84 -8.47
CA VAL A 76 0.82 -6.03 -8.07
C VAL A 76 -0.11 -6.96 -7.30
N GLY A 77 -0.43 -8.13 -7.90
CA GLY A 77 -1.11 -9.24 -7.21
C GLY A 77 -2.53 -9.58 -7.67
N SER A 78 -3.12 -8.90 -8.66
CA SER A 78 -4.49 -9.22 -9.14
C SER A 78 -4.56 -10.27 -10.27
N GLY A 79 -3.42 -10.77 -10.76
CA GLY A 79 -3.37 -11.85 -11.76
C GLY A 79 -3.92 -11.51 -13.15
N ARG A 80 -4.46 -10.29 -13.38
CA ARG A 80 -4.94 -9.84 -14.69
C ARG A 80 -3.98 -8.82 -15.27
N VAL A 81 -3.00 -9.31 -16.02
CA VAL A 81 -2.22 -8.48 -16.95
C VAL A 81 -3.07 -8.33 -18.20
N SER A 82 -3.68 -7.17 -18.42
CA SER A 82 -4.25 -6.85 -19.73
C SER A 82 -3.09 -6.76 -20.73
N SER A 83 -3.18 -7.59 -21.78
CA SER A 83 -2.28 -7.72 -22.92
C SER A 83 -1.44 -6.47 -23.20
N GLY A 84 -0.13 -6.53 -22.91
CA GLY A 84 0.76 -5.40 -23.19
C GLY A 84 2.09 -5.41 -22.45
N VAL A 85 2.29 -6.31 -21.48
CA VAL A 85 3.60 -6.51 -20.86
C VAL A 85 4.02 -7.95 -21.09
N GLU A 86 5.01 -8.16 -21.97
CA GLU A 86 5.76 -9.41 -21.97
C GLU A 86 6.40 -9.55 -20.59
N ASP A 87 5.80 -10.41 -19.78
CA ASP A 87 6.24 -10.82 -18.45
C ASP A 87 6.68 -9.65 -17.51
N PRO A 88 5.73 -8.97 -16.84
CA PRO A 88 6.05 -7.97 -15.82
C PRO A 88 6.88 -8.54 -14.66
N VAL A 89 6.86 -9.86 -14.45
CA VAL A 89 7.68 -10.53 -13.43
C VAL A 89 9.13 -10.62 -13.89
N ALA A 90 9.39 -10.78 -15.19
CA ALA A 90 10.74 -10.74 -15.74
C ALA A 90 11.41 -9.37 -15.48
N GLN A 91 10.71 -8.25 -15.69
CA GLN A 91 11.28 -6.93 -15.45
C GLN A 91 11.58 -6.69 -13.96
N ILE A 92 10.70 -7.14 -13.06
CA ILE A 92 10.92 -7.08 -11.60
C ILE A 92 12.10 -7.96 -11.19
N ARG A 93 12.23 -9.17 -11.76
CA ARG A 93 13.37 -10.06 -11.52
C ARG A 93 14.68 -9.43 -12.01
N LEU A 94 14.65 -8.76 -13.15
CA LEU A 94 15.81 -8.10 -13.73
C LEU A 94 16.26 -6.91 -12.88
N GLU A 95 15.32 -6.08 -12.42
CA GLU A 95 15.59 -4.96 -11.52
C GLU A 95 16.09 -5.44 -10.13
N ALA A 96 15.51 -6.52 -9.61
CA ALA A 96 15.93 -7.13 -8.34
C ALA A 96 17.34 -7.74 -8.45
N ALA A 97 17.66 -8.40 -9.56
CA ALA A 97 19.00 -8.92 -9.85
C ALA A 97 20.02 -7.79 -9.97
N ALA A 98 19.71 -6.74 -10.73
CA ALA A 98 20.58 -5.57 -10.86
C ALA A 98 20.80 -4.85 -9.52
N ALA A 99 19.78 -4.78 -8.66
CA ALA A 99 19.92 -4.22 -7.32
C ALA A 99 20.78 -5.09 -6.39
N ALA A 100 20.68 -6.42 -6.51
CA ALA A 100 21.51 -7.36 -5.77
C ALA A 100 22.99 -7.31 -6.20
N GLU A 101 23.26 -7.23 -7.50
CA GLU A 101 24.62 -7.07 -8.04
C GLU A 101 25.27 -5.75 -7.61
N ARG A 102 24.53 -4.63 -7.65
CA ARG A 102 25.02 -3.34 -7.15
C ARG A 102 25.37 -3.39 -5.66
N LYS A 103 24.57 -4.09 -4.86
CA LYS A 103 24.88 -4.31 -3.44
C LYS A 103 26.15 -5.15 -3.29
N LEU A 104 26.27 -6.26 -4.01
CA LEU A 104 27.45 -7.12 -3.94
C LEU A 104 28.73 -6.37 -4.36
N ALA A 105 28.66 -5.56 -5.42
CA ALA A 105 29.75 -4.70 -5.86
C ALA A 105 30.12 -3.61 -4.85
N SER A 106 29.16 -3.11 -4.06
CA SER A 106 29.44 -2.16 -2.98
C SER A 106 30.16 -2.80 -1.79
N PHE A 107 29.92 -4.08 -1.50
CA PHE A 107 30.66 -4.83 -0.48
C PHE A 107 32.07 -5.25 -0.94
N ALA A 108 32.32 -5.29 -2.25
CA ALA A 108 33.65 -5.58 -2.80
C ALA A 108 34.57 -4.35 -2.88
N LYS A 109 34.06 -3.14 -2.54
CA LYS A 109 34.79 -1.87 -2.63
C LYS A 109 35.29 -1.35 -1.26
N ASP A 110 35.01 -2.06 -0.18
CA ASP A 110 35.59 -1.81 1.13
C ASP A 110 36.77 -2.79 1.35
N PRO A 111 38.04 -2.36 1.22
CA PRO A 111 39.19 -3.08 1.74
C PRO A 111 39.25 -3.04 3.27
#